data_AF-A0A2P2LMB6-F1
#
_entry.id   AF-A0A2P2LMB6-F1
#
_cell.length_a   1.000
_cell.length_b   1.000
_cell.length_c   1.000
_cell.angle_alpha   90.00
_cell.angle_beta   90.00
_cell.angle_gamma   90.00
#
_symmetry.space_group_name_H-M   'P 1'
#
loop_
_entity.id
_entity.type
_entity.pdbx_description
1 polymer ?
#
loop_
_entity_poly.entity_id
_entity_poly.type
_entity_poly.pdbx_seq_one_letter_code
_entity_poly.pdbx_strand_id
1 'polypeptide(L)'
;MFSNEISNAVLSNALRARGVLRSVLHEYNKSIAEAEDNLAQAFCLVGDLKSARLHCKASIAILEKLYGPDHIVIAHELVKLSTILLCMDDRTAVDIINRLYLLFQQHYTSDACLIFPYLKALEGEACKVIH
;
A
#
# COMPACT_ATOMS: atom_id res chain seq x y z
N MET A 1 -13.27 14.54 20.37
CA MET A 1 -12.00 15.25 20.69
C MET A 1 -10.92 14.27 21.15
N PHE A 2 -11.17 13.43 22.16
CA PHE A 2 -10.22 12.39 22.63
C PHE A 2 -9.72 11.40 21.56
N SER A 3 -10.57 10.98 20.61
CA SER A 3 -10.15 10.05 19.55
C SER A 3 -9.06 10.64 18.65
N ASN A 4 -9.16 11.92 18.29
CA ASN A 4 -8.18 12.57 17.40
C ASN A 4 -6.84 12.79 18.10
N GLU A 5 -6.84 13.08 19.40
CA GLU A 5 -5.60 13.23 20.18
C GLU A 5 -4.84 11.91 20.31
N ILE A 6 -5.57 10.81 20.56
CA ILE A 6 -4.96 9.47 20.61
C ILE A 6 -4.41 9.10 19.22
N SER A 7 -5.17 9.32 18.15
CA SER A 7 -4.71 9.07 16.77
C SER A 7 -3.47 9.88 16.40
N ASN A 8 -3.43 11.17 16.78
CA ASN A 8 -2.27 12.03 16.52
C ASN A 8 -1.04 11.60 17.32
N ALA A 9 -1.20 11.16 18.56
CA ALA A 9 -0.11 10.64 19.38
C ALA A 9 0.45 9.33 18.81
N VAL A 10 -0.42 8.42 18.34
CA VAL A 10 -0.01 7.16 17.69
C VAL A 10 0.76 7.44 16.40
N LEU A 11 0.28 8.35 15.55
CA LEU A 11 0.98 8.76 14.33
C LEU A 11 2.34 9.40 14.63
N SER A 12 2.40 10.29 15.62
CA SER A 12 3.66 10.91 16.05
C SER A 12 4.68 9.89 16.52
N ASN A 13 4.25 8.91 17.31
CA ASN A 13 5.11 7.84 17.80
C ASN A 13 5.59 6.92 16.67
N ALA A 14 4.71 6.56 15.73
CA ALA A 14 5.06 5.76 14.57
C ALA A 14 6.07 6.47 13.65
N LEU A 15 5.90 7.77 13.42
CA LEU A 15 6.86 8.58 12.64
C LEU A 15 8.23 8.67 13.31
N ARG A 16 8.26 8.80 14.65
CA ARG A 16 9.51 8.79 15.43
C ARG A 16 10.20 7.43 15.33
N ALA A 17 9.47 6.33 15.53
CA ALA A 17 10.01 4.98 15.42
C ALA A 17 10.60 4.72 14.02
N ARG A 18 9.90 5.15 12.96
CA ARG A 18 10.43 5.11 11.59
C ARG A 18 11.76 5.87 11.44
N GLY A 19 11.86 7.06 12.04
CA GLY A 19 13.09 7.86 12.03
C GLY A 19 14.27 7.11 12.66
N VAL A 20 14.04 6.44 13.79
CA VAL A 20 15.06 5.61 14.46
C VAL A 20 15.47 4.44 13.56
N LEU A 21 14.51 3.71 12.98
CA LEU A 21 14.81 2.60 12.08
C LEU A 21 15.70 3.04 10.90
N ARG A 22 15.39 4.17 10.27
CA ARG A 22 16.18 4.74 9.17
C ARG A 22 17.58 5.21 9.58
N SER A 23 17.80 5.49 10.88
CA SER A 23 19.12 5.90 11.39
C SER A 23 20.05 4.73 11.70
N VAL A 24 19.50 3.54 11.94
CA VAL A 24 20.25 2.35 12.37
C VAL A 24 20.38 1.32 11.26
N LEU A 25 19.36 1.21 10.40
CA LEU A 25 19.27 0.18 9.36
C LEU A 25 19.65 0.75 7.99
N HIS A 26 20.11 -0.13 7.10
CA HIS A 26 20.28 0.22 5.69
C HIS A 26 18.95 0.71 5.08
N GLU A 27 19.01 1.64 4.13
CA GLU A 27 17.85 2.24 3.45
C GLU A 27 16.90 1.22 2.77
N TYR A 28 17.38 0.00 2.51
CA TYR A 28 16.63 -1.11 1.94
C TYR A 28 16.55 -2.20 2.99
N ASN A 29 15.68 -1.99 3.99
CA ASN A 29 15.45 -2.95 5.06
C ASN A 29 13.97 -3.25 5.16
N LYS A 30 13.62 -4.53 5.28
CA LYS A 30 12.23 -5.00 5.36
C LYS A 30 11.46 -4.33 6.51
N SER A 31 12.11 -4.10 7.65
CA SER A 31 11.51 -3.45 8.82
C SER A 31 11.15 -1.98 8.54
N ILE A 32 11.92 -1.30 7.67
CA ILE A 32 11.57 0.06 7.24
C ILE A 32 10.35 0.01 6.32
N ALA A 33 10.28 -0.94 5.39
CA ALA A 33 9.10 -1.12 4.54
C ALA A 33 7.83 -1.41 5.37
N GLU A 34 7.92 -2.32 6.34
CA GLU A 34 6.81 -2.63 7.26
C GLU A 34 6.38 -1.40 8.07
N ALA A 35 7.33 -0.56 8.51
CA ALA A 35 7.01 0.68 9.20
C ALA A 35 6.29 1.70 8.29
N GLU A 36 6.68 1.79 7.02
CA GLU A 36 6.01 2.64 6.03
C GLU A 36 4.59 2.11 5.73
N ASP A 37 4.40 0.81 5.58
CA ASP A 37 3.07 0.19 5.39
C ASP A 37 2.13 0.44 6.58
N ASN A 38 2.63 0.25 7.81
CA ASN A 38 1.87 0.54 9.02
C ASN A 38 1.46 2.02 9.12
N LEU A 39 2.36 2.94 8.73
CA LEU A 39 2.02 4.36 8.65
C LEU A 39 0.96 4.63 7.59
N ALA A 40 1.02 3.96 6.44
CA ALA A 40 -0.01 4.10 5.41
C ALA A 40 -1.39 3.73 5.95
N GLN A 41 -1.49 2.58 6.64
CA GLN A 41 -2.74 2.15 7.27
C GLN A 41 -3.21 3.13 8.35
N ALA A 42 -2.32 3.61 9.21
CA ALA A 42 -2.67 4.58 10.24
C ALA A 42 -3.19 5.89 9.65
N PHE A 43 -2.59 6.37 8.55
CA PHE A 43 -3.06 7.55 7.84
C PHE A 43 -4.44 7.36 7.18
N CYS A 44 -4.72 6.16 6.65
CA CYS A 44 -6.08 5.82 6.19
C CYS A 44 -7.12 5.93 7.31
N LEU A 45 -6.80 5.42 8.51
CA LEU A 45 -7.72 5.44 9.65
C LEU A 45 -8.06 6.86 10.13
N VAL A 46 -7.16 7.82 9.97
CA VAL A 46 -7.41 9.24 10.29
C VAL A 46 -7.95 10.04 9.10
N GLY A 47 -8.13 9.41 7.94
CA GLY A 47 -8.66 10.02 6.73
C GLY A 47 -7.66 10.83 5.91
N ASP A 48 -6.36 10.83 6.25
CA ASP A 48 -5.33 11.48 5.45
C ASP A 48 -4.82 10.53 4.35
N LEU A 49 -5.65 10.39 3.31
CA LEU A 49 -5.35 9.50 2.18
C LEU A 49 -4.10 9.94 1.39
N LYS A 50 -3.75 11.24 1.42
CA LYS A 50 -2.54 11.74 0.73
C LYS A 50 -1.29 11.21 1.40
N SER A 51 -1.19 11.31 2.73
CA SER A 51 -0.09 10.75 3.49
C SER A 51 -0.08 9.23 3.40
N ALA A 52 -1.24 8.58 3.47
CA ALA A 52 -1.35 7.13 3.31
C ALA A 52 -0.74 6.65 1.98
N ARG A 53 -1.08 7.31 0.87
CA ARG A 53 -0.54 7.02 -0.47
C ARG A 53 0.97 7.16 -0.52
N LEU A 54 1.54 8.20 0.09
CA LEU A 54 2.99 8.43 0.11
C LEU A 54 3.72 7.32 0.87
N HIS A 55 3.21 6.95 2.05
CA HIS A 55 3.79 5.91 2.88
C HIS A 55 3.68 4.52 2.22
N CYS A 56 2.55 4.19 1.60
CA CYS A 56 2.38 2.94 0.86
C CYS A 56 3.37 2.85 -0.34
N LYS A 57 3.54 3.94 -1.10
CA LYS A 57 4.55 3.98 -2.18
C LYS A 57 5.98 3.82 -1.67
N ALA A 58 6.30 4.37 -0.50
CA ALA A 58 7.62 4.20 0.11
C ALA A 58 7.89 2.75 0.52
N SER A 59 6.89 2.04 1.08
CA SER A 59 6.95 0.60 1.35
C SER A 59 7.26 -0.19 0.07
N ILE A 60 6.47 0.04 -0.99
CA ILE A 60 6.65 -0.62 -2.30
C ILE A 60 8.06 -0.41 -2.84
N ALA A 61 8.56 0.83 -2.85
CA ALA A 61 9.88 1.15 -3.39
C ALA A 61 11.01 0.42 -2.66
N ILE A 62 10.90 0.26 -1.33
CA ILE A 62 11.88 -0.51 -0.55
C ILE A 62 11.79 -2.00 -0.88
N LEU A 63 10.58 -2.55 -0.97
CA LEU A 63 10.35 -3.96 -1.27
C LEU A 63 10.79 -4.33 -2.70
N GLU A 64 10.60 -3.44 -3.67
CA GLU A 64 11.13 -3.57 -5.03
C GLU A 64 12.65 -3.68 -5.05
N LYS A 65 13.35 -2.90 -4.22
CA LYS A 65 14.81 -2.98 -4.11
C LYS A 65 15.28 -4.25 -3.40
N LEU A 66 14.51 -4.75 -2.44
CA LEU A 66 14.85 -5.95 -1.68
C LEU A 66 14.61 -7.25 -2.46
N TYR A 67 13.49 -7.34 -3.17
CA TYR A 67 13.00 -8.60 -3.74
C TYR A 67 12.91 -8.59 -5.27
N GLY A 68 13.06 -7.42 -5.90
CA GLY A 68 12.84 -7.23 -7.33
C GLY A 68 11.38 -6.87 -7.66
N PRO A 69 11.14 -6.19 -8.81
CA PRO A 69 9.85 -5.57 -9.15
C PRO A 69 8.71 -6.55 -9.44
N ASP A 70 9.04 -7.81 -9.69
CA ASP A 70 8.10 -8.87 -10.04
C ASP A 70 7.76 -9.79 -8.85
N HIS A 71 8.29 -9.52 -7.65
CA HIS A 71 8.05 -10.37 -6.50
C HIS A 71 6.61 -10.25 -5.98
N ILE A 72 5.99 -11.38 -5.59
CA ILE A 72 4.57 -11.42 -5.21
C ILE A 72 4.20 -10.50 -4.03
N VAL A 73 5.15 -10.22 -3.13
CA VAL A 73 4.97 -9.24 -2.03
C VAL A 73 4.56 -7.86 -2.56
N ILE A 74 5.04 -7.46 -3.74
CA ILE A 74 4.63 -6.19 -4.35
C ILE A 74 3.16 -6.21 -4.72
N ALA A 75 2.63 -7.33 -5.21
CA ALA A 75 1.21 -7.46 -5.52
C ALA A 75 0.35 -7.16 -4.27
N HIS A 76 0.70 -7.72 -3.11
CA HIS A 76 -0.02 -7.45 -1.86
C HIS A 76 0.01 -5.97 -1.46
N GLU A 77 1.13 -5.28 -1.65
CA GLU A 77 1.21 -3.84 -1.38
C GLU A 77 0.43 -3.02 -2.43
N LEU A 78 0.40 -3.45 -3.69
CA LEU A 78 -0.39 -2.80 -4.74
C LEU A 78 -1.90 -2.93 -4.49
N VAL A 79 -2.39 -3.99 -3.81
CA VAL A 79 -3.79 -4.07 -3.34
C VAL A 79 -4.12 -2.91 -2.39
N LYS A 80 -3.20 -2.61 -1.46
CA LYS A 80 -3.39 -1.52 -0.50
C LYS A 80 -3.36 -0.18 -1.21
N LEU A 81 -2.38 0.02 -2.10
CA LEU A 81 -2.26 1.25 -2.87
C LEU A 81 -3.47 1.49 -3.77
N SER A 82 -3.98 0.47 -4.48
CA SER A 82 -5.17 0.63 -5.32
C SER A 82 -6.40 1.02 -4.51
N THR A 83 -6.58 0.41 -3.33
CA THR A 83 -7.68 0.78 -2.41
C THR A 83 -7.58 2.24 -1.99
N ILE A 84 -6.38 2.71 -1.61
CA ILE A 84 -6.15 4.11 -1.25
C ILE A 84 -6.50 5.04 -2.42
N LEU A 85 -6.07 4.70 -3.62
CA LEU A 85 -6.30 5.52 -4.83
C LEU A 85 -7.79 5.56 -5.22
N LEU A 86 -8.52 4.45 -5.12
CA LEU A 86 -9.96 4.40 -5.34
C LEU A 86 -10.71 5.28 -4.33
N CYS A 87 -10.33 5.24 -3.05
CA CYS A 87 -10.91 6.15 -2.03
C CYS A 87 -10.62 7.63 -2.31
N MET A 88 -9.56 7.93 -3.06
CA MET A 88 -9.21 9.28 -3.50
C MET A 88 -9.84 9.68 -4.84
N ASP A 89 -10.59 8.78 -5.49
CA ASP A 89 -11.09 8.93 -6.87
C ASP A 89 -9.94 9.21 -7.86
N ASP A 90 -8.77 8.63 -7.61
CA ASP A 90 -7.56 8.84 -8.40
C ASP A 90 -7.47 7.77 -9.51
N ARG A 91 -7.57 8.21 -10.76
CA ARG A 91 -7.53 7.35 -11.97
C ARG A 91 -6.26 6.52 -12.10
N THR A 92 -5.16 6.91 -11.45
CA THR A 92 -3.94 6.09 -11.42
C THR A 92 -4.16 4.73 -10.74
N ALA A 93 -5.26 4.54 -10.01
CA ALA A 93 -5.70 3.24 -9.49
C ALA A 93 -5.76 2.16 -10.59
N VAL A 94 -6.17 2.53 -11.80
CA VAL A 94 -6.33 1.60 -12.94
C VAL A 94 -4.98 0.97 -13.31
N ASP A 95 -3.93 1.79 -13.45
CA ASP A 95 -2.59 1.31 -13.77
C ASP A 95 -2.02 0.41 -12.67
N ILE A 96 -2.27 0.77 -11.41
CA ILE A 96 -1.87 -0.03 -10.24
C ILE A 96 -2.60 -1.38 -10.23
N ILE A 97 -3.88 -1.42 -10.54
CA ILE A 97 -4.69 -2.66 -10.60
C ILE A 97 -4.25 -3.54 -11.77
N ASN A 98 -3.91 -2.96 -12.91
CA ASN A 98 -3.37 -3.72 -14.04
C ASN A 98 -2.03 -4.38 -13.68
N ARG A 99 -1.12 -3.63 -13.06
CA ARG A 99 0.17 -4.17 -12.60
C ARG A 99 -0.03 -5.27 -11.55
N LEU A 100 -0.92 -5.04 -10.60
CA LEU A 100 -1.32 -6.01 -9.58
C LEU A 100 -1.75 -7.34 -10.20
N TYR A 101 -2.62 -7.27 -11.21
CA TYR A 101 -3.14 -8.45 -11.90
C TYR A 101 -2.04 -9.22 -12.62
N LEU A 102 -1.15 -8.52 -13.31
CA LEU A 102 -0.02 -9.14 -14.01
C LEU A 102 0.86 -9.94 -13.03
N LEU A 103 1.18 -9.37 -11.87
CA LEU A 103 1.97 -10.07 -10.84
C LEU A 103 1.21 -11.29 -10.30
N PHE A 104 -0.08 -11.16 -10.00
CA PHE A 104 -0.86 -12.31 -9.54
C PHE A 104 -0.93 -13.43 -10.59
N GLN A 105 -1.08 -13.09 -11.87
CA GLN A 105 -1.11 -14.07 -12.96
C GLN A 105 0.24 -14.77 -13.18
N GLN A 106 1.35 -14.09 -12.93
CA GLN A 106 2.69 -14.70 -13.04
C GLN A 106 2.98 -15.69 -11.91
N HIS A 107 2.43 -15.47 -10.71
CA HIS A 107 2.74 -16.24 -9.51
C HIS A 107 1.69 -17.29 -9.14
N TYR A 108 0.43 -17.08 -9.51
CA TYR A 108 -0.66 -18.03 -9.31
C TYR A 108 -1.11 -18.58 -10.66
N THR A 109 -1.43 -19.88 -10.72
CA THR A 109 -2.08 -20.47 -11.90
C THR A 109 -3.36 -19.71 -12.26
N SER A 110 -3.84 -19.82 -13.51
CA SER A 110 -4.97 -19.08 -14.14
C SER A 110 -6.23 -18.81 -13.30
N ASP A 111 -6.37 -19.44 -12.14
CA ASP A 111 -7.44 -19.29 -11.16
C ASP A 111 -7.17 -18.21 -10.08
N ALA A 112 -6.25 -17.27 -10.28
CA ALA A 112 -5.96 -16.19 -9.32
C ALA A 112 -7.23 -15.41 -8.89
N CYS A 113 -8.18 -15.19 -9.80
CA CYS A 113 -9.46 -14.55 -9.50
C CYS A 113 -10.38 -15.38 -8.59
N LEU A 114 -10.27 -16.72 -8.63
CA LEU A 114 -11.00 -17.61 -7.74
C LEU A 114 -10.39 -17.62 -6.35
N ILE A 115 -9.06 -17.53 -6.27
CA ILE A 115 -8.32 -17.47 -5.00
C ILE A 115 -8.52 -16.12 -4.32
N PHE A 116 -8.61 -15.04 -5.10
CA PHE A 116 -8.69 -13.66 -4.60
C PHE A 116 -9.94 -12.95 -5.15
N PRO A 117 -11.14 -13.25 -4.64
CA PRO A 117 -12.40 -12.69 -5.15
C PRO A 117 -12.48 -11.17 -5.03
N TYR A 118 -11.70 -10.56 -4.13
CA TYR A 118 -11.61 -9.11 -3.99
C TYR A 118 -10.97 -8.42 -5.20
N LEU A 119 -10.17 -9.12 -6.03
CA LEU A 119 -9.57 -8.53 -7.24
C LEU A 119 -10.64 -8.10 -8.25
N LYS A 120 -11.72 -8.89 -8.38
CA LYS A 120 -12.85 -8.55 -9.25
C LYS A 120 -13.62 -7.33 -8.75
N ALA A 121 -13.68 -7.15 -7.42
CA ALA A 121 -14.30 -5.95 -6.83
C ALA A 121 -13.45 -4.70 -7.15
N LEU A 122 -12.12 -4.79 -7.03
CA LEU A 122 -11.22 -3.69 -7.37
C LEU A 122 -11.34 -3.26 -8.85
N GLU A 123 -11.44 -4.23 -9.77
CA GLU A 123 -11.65 -3.96 -11.19
C GLU A 123 -12.99 -3.23 -11.44
N GLY A 124 -14.06 -3.71 -10.78
CA GLY A 124 -15.37 -3.07 -10.86
C GLY A 124 -15.38 -1.63 -10.34
N GLU A 125 -14.66 -1.34 -9.24
CA GLU A 125 -14.50 0.02 -8.73
C GLU A 125 -13.63 0.88 -9.65
N ALA A 126 -12.55 0.32 -10.21
CA ALA A 126 -11.68 1.04 -11.14
C ALA A 126 -12.43 1.54 -12.39
N CYS A 127 -13.34 0.73 -12.92
CA CYS A 127 -14.20 1.12 -14.04
C CYS A 127 -15.08 2.36 -13.72
N LYS A 128 -15.48 2.56 -12.45
CA LYS A 128 -16.28 3.72 -12.06
C LYS A 128 -15.50 5.02 -12.04
N VAL A 129 -14.20 4.96 -11.74
CA VAL A 129 -13.29 6.13 -11.65
C VAL A 129 -12.90 6.67 -13.05
N ILE A 130 -13.09 5.87 -14.10
CA ILE A 130 -12.77 6.24 -15.49
C ILE A 130 -13.85 7.14 -16.12
N HIS A 131 -15.12 6.97 -15.72
CA HIS A 131 -16.27 7.69 -16.27
C HIS A 131 -16.57 9.01 -15.56
#